data_AF-A0A3N5MBI5-F1
#
_entry.id   AF-A0A3N5MBI5-F1
#
_cell.length_a   1.000
_cell.length_b   1.000
_cell.length_c   1.000
_cell.angle_alpha   90.00
_cell.angle_beta   90.00
_cell.angle_gamma   90.00
#
_symmetry.space_group_name_H-M   'P 1'
#
loop_
_entity.id
_entity.type
_entity.pdbx_description
1 polymer ?
#
loop_
_entity_poly.entity_id
_entity_poly.type
_entity_poly.pdbx_seq_one_letter_code
_entity_poly.pdbx_strand_id
1 'polypeptide(L)'
;MSGKNTFRSQRRAVRAAKRRNQRIIAGVVIFIIIAAIALFAYLTAVNRGESLVIEDLVVGEGTEVKQGDTISVHYTGWLEDGSEFDSNQDGDQPFEFTVGTGNVIPGWDKGLVGMRVGGKRKLTVGPSMAYGPNGYQGVIPPNATLTFEVELLEIK
;
A
#
# COMPACT_ATOMS: atom_id res chain seq x y z
N MET A 1 60.18 43.73 -9.81
CA MET A 1 58.71 43.80 -9.72
C MET A 1 57.95 42.55 -10.23
N SER A 2 58.62 41.52 -10.78
CA SER A 2 57.95 40.40 -11.50
C SER A 2 57.30 39.32 -10.60
N GLY A 3 57.92 38.93 -9.47
CA GLY A 3 57.47 37.76 -8.67
C GLY A 3 56.13 37.90 -7.93
N LYS A 4 55.67 39.13 -7.62
CA LYS A 4 54.40 39.36 -6.91
C LYS A 4 53.17 39.09 -7.80
N ASN A 5 53.30 39.22 -9.11
CA ASN A 5 52.21 38.97 -10.07
C ASN A 5 52.01 37.46 -10.31
N THR A 6 53.09 36.68 -10.34
CA THR A 6 53.05 35.22 -10.53
C THR A 6 52.43 34.48 -9.33
N PHE A 7 52.71 34.91 -8.09
CA PHE A 7 52.06 34.33 -6.90
C PHE A 7 50.54 34.61 -6.84
N ARG A 8 50.10 35.77 -7.34
CA ARG A 8 48.67 36.13 -7.40
C ARG A 8 47.92 35.32 -8.44
N SER A 9 48.53 35.01 -9.60
CA SER A 9 47.90 34.19 -10.64
C SER A 9 47.75 32.73 -10.21
N GLN A 10 48.78 32.13 -9.59
CA GLN A 10 48.73 30.76 -9.06
C GLN A 10 47.65 30.60 -7.98
N ARG A 11 47.54 31.55 -7.03
CA ARG A 11 46.50 31.52 -6.00
C ARG A 11 45.08 31.64 -6.56
N ARG A 12 44.88 32.35 -7.67
CA ARG A 12 43.58 32.46 -8.36
C ARG A 12 43.20 31.15 -9.06
N ALA A 13 44.15 30.49 -9.73
CA ALA A 13 43.93 29.20 -10.39
C ALA A 13 43.54 28.10 -9.39
N VAL A 14 44.24 28.01 -8.25
CA VAL A 14 43.92 27.05 -7.18
C VAL A 14 42.53 27.28 -6.59
N ARG A 15 42.14 28.54 -6.36
CA ARG A 15 40.79 28.90 -5.88
C ARG A 15 39.71 28.57 -6.91
N ALA A 16 39.98 28.78 -8.20
CA ALA A 16 39.05 28.44 -9.28
C ALA A 16 38.85 26.92 -9.41
N ALA A 17 39.93 26.13 -9.31
CA ALA A 17 39.88 24.68 -9.29
C ALA A 17 39.12 24.15 -8.07
N LYS A 18 39.38 24.69 -6.86
CA LYS A 18 38.64 24.34 -5.64
C LYS A 18 37.15 24.64 -5.78
N ARG A 19 36.77 25.80 -6.31
CA ARG A 19 35.37 26.15 -6.59
C ARG A 19 34.73 25.22 -7.61
N ARG A 20 35.46 24.82 -8.66
CA ARG A 20 34.98 23.85 -9.66
C ARG A 20 34.73 22.48 -9.02
N ASN A 21 35.68 21.95 -8.27
CA ASN A 21 35.54 20.67 -7.57
C ASN A 21 34.41 20.72 -6.54
N GLN A 22 34.26 21.83 -5.81
CA GLN A 22 33.19 22.01 -4.84
C GLN A 22 31.80 22.08 -5.50
N ARG A 23 31.67 22.65 -6.71
CA ARG A 23 30.44 22.61 -7.51
C ARG A 23 30.11 21.20 -8.01
N ILE A 24 31.14 20.44 -8.41
CA ILE A 24 30.97 19.03 -8.82
C ILE A 24 30.49 18.19 -7.64
N ILE A 25 31.17 18.30 -6.48
CA ILE A 25 30.78 17.58 -5.25
C ILE A 25 29.37 17.97 -4.82
N ALA A 26 29.04 19.26 -4.81
CA ALA A 26 27.68 19.72 -4.49
C ALA A 26 26.63 19.13 -5.45
N GLY A 27 26.92 19.11 -6.76
CA GLY A 27 26.06 18.49 -7.76
C GLY A 27 25.86 16.98 -7.52
N VAL A 28 26.94 16.26 -7.21
CA VAL A 28 26.88 14.82 -6.90
C VAL A 28 26.09 14.56 -5.62
N VAL A 29 26.30 15.36 -4.56
CA VAL A 29 25.55 15.23 -3.30
C VAL A 29 24.07 15.51 -3.52
N ILE A 30 23.72 16.57 -4.26
CA ILE A 30 22.32 16.88 -4.61
C ILE A 30 21.71 15.73 -5.40
N PHE A 31 22.43 15.18 -6.39
CA PHE A 31 21.95 14.04 -7.16
C PHE A 31 21.71 12.81 -6.28
N ILE A 32 22.63 12.47 -5.37
CA ILE A 32 22.48 11.36 -4.43
C ILE A 32 21.26 11.58 -3.52
N ILE A 33 21.06 12.80 -3.02
CA ILE A 33 19.89 13.12 -2.17
C ILE A 33 18.59 12.94 -2.96
N ILE A 34 18.51 13.46 -4.20
CA ILE A 34 17.33 13.30 -5.05
C ILE A 34 17.07 11.81 -5.35
N ALA A 35 18.11 11.06 -5.70
CA ALA A 35 17.99 9.63 -5.95
C ALA A 35 17.53 8.87 -4.70
N ALA A 36 18.03 9.23 -3.52
CA ALA A 36 17.60 8.64 -2.25
C ALA A 36 16.13 8.96 -1.93
N ILE A 37 15.68 10.20 -2.16
CA ILE A 37 14.27 10.59 -1.99
C ILE A 37 13.37 9.84 -2.98
N ALA A 38 13.76 9.75 -4.25
CA ALA A 38 13.01 9.02 -5.26
C ALA A 38 12.94 7.51 -4.94
N LEU A 39 14.05 6.92 -4.50
CA LEU A 39 14.10 5.52 -4.06
C LEU A 39 13.21 5.31 -2.83
N PHE A 40 13.26 6.21 -1.84
CA PHE A 40 12.40 6.13 -0.66
C PHE A 40 10.92 6.22 -1.06
N ALA A 41 10.54 7.18 -1.89
CA ALA A 41 9.17 7.29 -2.41
C ALA A 41 8.74 6.02 -3.15
N TYR A 42 9.60 5.48 -4.02
CA TYR A 42 9.34 4.23 -4.74
C TYR A 42 9.13 3.05 -3.79
N LEU A 43 10.00 2.87 -2.79
CA LEU A 43 9.87 1.81 -1.79
C LEU A 43 8.57 1.94 -0.97
N THR A 44 8.19 3.17 -0.60
CA THR A 44 6.91 3.39 0.11
C THR A 44 5.70 3.04 -0.74
N ALA A 45 5.71 3.35 -2.05
CA ALA A 45 4.63 3.00 -2.96
C ALA A 45 4.53 1.47 -3.17
N VAL A 46 5.67 0.79 -3.38
CA VAL A 46 5.70 -0.68 -3.55
C VAL A 46 5.15 -1.39 -2.32
N ASN A 47 5.52 -0.96 -1.11
CA ASN A 47 5.02 -1.56 0.13
C ASN A 47 3.50 -1.39 0.33
N ARG A 48 2.89 -0.32 -0.20
CA ARG A 48 1.42 -0.19 -0.15
C ARG A 48 0.72 -1.17 -1.08
N GLY A 49 1.35 -1.53 -2.20
CA GLY A 49 0.82 -2.46 -3.19
C GLY A 49 0.40 -3.80 -2.59
N GLU A 50 1.29 -4.40 -1.79
CA GLU A 50 1.11 -5.73 -1.14
C GLU A 50 0.55 -5.65 0.28
N SER A 51 0.06 -4.49 0.72
CA SER A 51 -0.38 -4.32 2.10
C SER A 51 -1.74 -4.98 2.36
N LEU A 52 -1.85 -5.67 3.48
CA LEU A 52 -3.11 -6.11 4.07
C LEU A 52 -3.08 -5.73 5.54
N VAL A 53 -3.99 -4.84 5.96
CA VAL A 53 -4.18 -4.46 7.36
C VAL A 53 -5.48 -5.08 7.83
N ILE A 54 -5.42 -5.75 8.98
CA ILE A 54 -6.55 -6.44 9.60
C ILE A 54 -6.83 -5.76 10.94
N GLU A 55 -8.06 -5.31 11.13
CA GLU A 55 -8.52 -4.68 12.37
C GLU A 55 -9.82 -5.39 12.81
N ASP A 56 -9.81 -6.05 13.96
CA ASP A 56 -11.05 -6.58 14.55
C ASP A 56 -11.82 -5.43 15.20
N LEU A 57 -12.98 -5.08 14.62
CA LEU A 57 -13.89 -4.07 15.18
C LEU A 57 -14.73 -4.68 16.31
N VAL A 58 -15.14 -5.94 16.12
CA VAL A 58 -15.84 -6.76 17.11
C VAL A 58 -15.27 -8.18 17.01
N VAL A 59 -14.77 -8.71 18.13
CA VAL A 59 -14.30 -10.10 18.19
C VAL A 59 -15.49 -11.02 18.46
N GLY A 60 -15.79 -11.91 17.53
CA GLY A 60 -16.88 -12.89 17.68
C GLY A 60 -16.56 -13.96 18.72
N GLU A 61 -17.60 -14.63 19.22
CA GLU A 61 -17.48 -15.68 20.24
C GLU A 61 -17.63 -17.09 19.67
N GLY A 62 -18.11 -17.21 18.43
CA GLY A 62 -18.37 -18.51 17.80
C GLY A 62 -17.13 -19.19 17.22
N THR A 63 -17.38 -20.17 16.34
CA THR A 63 -16.34 -20.94 15.66
C THR A 63 -15.40 -20.03 14.88
N GLU A 64 -14.12 -20.38 14.89
CA GLU A 64 -13.05 -19.66 14.22
C GLU A 64 -12.84 -20.18 12.80
N VAL A 65 -12.77 -19.27 11.83
CA VAL A 65 -12.57 -19.55 10.41
C VAL A 65 -11.19 -20.14 10.14
N LYS A 66 -11.18 -21.25 9.41
CA LYS A 66 -9.99 -21.92 8.89
C LYS A 66 -10.00 -21.91 7.37
N GLN A 67 -8.82 -22.09 6.78
CA GLN A 67 -8.71 -22.30 5.34
C GLN A 67 -9.52 -23.54 4.92
N GLY A 68 -10.32 -23.41 3.87
CA GLY A 68 -11.22 -24.44 3.38
C GLY A 68 -12.64 -24.38 3.95
N ASP A 69 -12.88 -23.56 4.99
CA ASP A 69 -14.24 -23.34 5.50
C ASP A 69 -15.08 -22.56 4.49
N THR A 70 -16.36 -22.92 4.38
CA THR A 70 -17.33 -22.12 3.64
C THR A 70 -18.03 -21.19 4.61
N ILE A 71 -17.94 -19.88 4.35
CA ILE A 71 -18.44 -18.85 5.25
C ILE A 71 -19.54 -18.04 4.61
N SER A 72 -20.41 -17.47 5.43
CA SER A 72 -21.46 -16.53 5.05
C SER A 72 -21.21 -15.19 5.73
N VAL A 73 -21.16 -14.11 4.93
CA VAL A 73 -20.79 -12.77 5.43
C VAL A 73 -21.73 -11.67 4.93
N HIS A 74 -21.87 -10.64 5.77
CA HIS A 74 -22.24 -9.31 5.30
C HIS A 74 -20.98 -8.46 5.13
N TYR A 75 -20.99 -7.55 4.16
CA TYR A 75 -19.91 -6.62 3.95
C TYR A 75 -20.36 -5.32 3.29
N THR A 76 -19.51 -4.32 3.44
CA THR A 76 -19.52 -3.10 2.63
C THR A 76 -18.08 -2.75 2.28
N GLY A 77 -17.87 -2.26 1.05
CA GLY A 77 -16.58 -1.91 0.48
C GLY A 77 -16.53 -0.45 0.03
N TRP A 78 -15.43 0.24 0.37
CA TRP A 78 -15.20 1.64 0.04
C TRP A 78 -13.84 1.86 -0.64
N LEU A 79 -13.80 2.87 -1.51
CA LEU A 79 -12.57 3.45 -2.06
C LEU A 79 -11.91 4.40 -1.04
N GLU A 80 -10.67 4.81 -1.30
CA GLU A 80 -9.92 5.73 -0.41
C GLU A 80 -10.57 7.11 -0.25
N ASP A 81 -11.39 7.53 -1.21
CA ASP A 81 -12.16 8.78 -1.13
C ASP A 81 -13.46 8.66 -0.29
N GLY A 82 -13.74 7.47 0.25
CA GLY A 82 -14.92 7.17 1.06
C GLY A 82 -16.15 6.81 0.24
N SER A 83 -16.08 6.77 -1.09
CA SER A 83 -17.19 6.28 -1.90
C SER A 83 -17.37 4.78 -1.73
N GLU A 84 -18.62 4.36 -1.47
CA GLU A 84 -19.00 2.95 -1.45
C GLU A 84 -19.04 2.43 -2.89
N PHE A 85 -18.45 1.26 -3.11
CA PHE A 85 -18.43 0.62 -4.42
C PHE A 85 -19.21 -0.68 -4.48
N ASP A 86 -19.43 -1.34 -3.33
CA ASP A 86 -20.18 -2.58 -3.22
C ASP A 86 -20.63 -2.82 -1.76
N SER A 87 -21.81 -3.43 -1.59
CA SER A 87 -22.40 -3.73 -0.28
C SER A 87 -23.48 -4.78 -0.42
N ASN A 88 -23.60 -5.68 0.55
CA ASN A 88 -24.73 -6.62 0.63
C ASN A 88 -25.54 -6.45 1.93
N GLN A 89 -25.41 -5.32 2.61
CA GLN A 89 -26.06 -5.07 3.91
C GLN A 89 -27.53 -4.64 3.77
N ASP A 90 -27.89 -3.91 2.69
CA ASP A 90 -29.19 -3.27 2.50
C ASP A 90 -30.17 -4.09 1.63
N GLY A 91 -30.34 -5.37 1.96
CA GLY A 91 -31.40 -6.23 1.39
C GLY A 91 -30.92 -7.35 0.47
N ASP A 92 -29.61 -7.51 0.31
CA ASP A 92 -29.02 -8.63 -0.41
C ASP A 92 -28.83 -9.86 0.48
N GLN A 93 -28.79 -11.03 -0.17
CA GLN A 93 -28.46 -12.27 0.51
C GLN A 93 -27.01 -12.22 1.01
N PRO A 94 -26.70 -12.83 2.17
CA PRO A 94 -25.32 -13.01 2.61
C PRO A 94 -24.45 -13.58 1.50
N PHE A 95 -23.22 -13.07 1.39
CA PHE A 95 -22.28 -13.53 0.39
C PHE A 95 -21.57 -14.78 0.92
N GLU A 96 -21.58 -15.83 0.13
CA GLU A 96 -21.02 -17.13 0.51
C GLU A 96 -19.86 -17.52 -0.37
N PHE A 97 -18.77 -17.95 0.26
CA PHE A 97 -17.60 -18.44 -0.45
C PHE A 97 -16.73 -19.32 0.46
N THR A 98 -15.83 -20.09 -0.16
CA THR A 98 -14.85 -20.92 0.55
C THR A 98 -13.54 -20.15 0.72
N VAL A 99 -13.03 -20.06 1.95
CA VAL A 99 -11.84 -19.28 2.29
C VAL A 99 -10.57 -19.98 1.81
N GLY A 100 -9.71 -19.23 1.12
CA GLY A 100 -8.37 -19.67 0.74
C GLY A 100 -8.34 -20.61 -0.46
N THR A 101 -9.35 -20.53 -1.33
CA THR A 101 -9.45 -21.28 -2.59
C THR A 101 -9.24 -20.41 -3.84
N GLY A 102 -9.00 -19.11 -3.69
CA GLY A 102 -8.80 -18.18 -4.81
C GLY A 102 -10.09 -17.74 -5.51
N ASN A 103 -11.26 -17.95 -4.89
CA ASN A 103 -12.55 -17.55 -5.45
C ASN A 103 -12.88 -16.06 -5.19
N VAL A 104 -12.19 -15.45 -4.23
CA VAL A 104 -12.29 -14.02 -3.89
C VAL A 104 -10.92 -13.36 -4.01
N ILE A 105 -10.85 -12.04 -3.79
CA ILE A 105 -9.57 -11.32 -3.82
C ILE A 105 -8.60 -11.89 -2.76
N PRO A 106 -7.28 -11.90 -3.01
CA PRO A 106 -6.30 -12.44 -2.07
C PRO A 106 -6.35 -11.84 -0.65
N GLY A 107 -6.75 -10.57 -0.54
CA GLY A 107 -6.93 -9.88 0.73
C GLY A 107 -8.01 -10.51 1.60
N TRP A 108 -9.09 -11.02 1.01
CA TRP A 108 -10.16 -11.71 1.74
C TRP A 108 -9.73 -13.13 2.12
N ASP A 109 -9.15 -13.87 1.18
CA ASP A 109 -8.66 -15.23 1.39
C ASP A 109 -7.67 -15.32 2.56
N LYS A 110 -6.84 -14.28 2.75
CA LYS A 110 -5.90 -14.21 3.88
C LYS A 110 -6.49 -13.48 5.10
N GLY A 111 -7.26 -12.41 4.88
CA GLY A 111 -7.70 -11.50 5.93
C GLY A 111 -8.79 -12.04 6.84
N LEU A 112 -9.56 -13.04 6.36
CA LEU A 112 -10.70 -13.58 7.10
C LEU A 112 -10.37 -14.86 7.87
N VAL A 113 -9.20 -15.47 7.64
CA VAL A 113 -8.70 -16.57 8.47
C VAL A 113 -8.55 -16.10 9.92
N GLY A 114 -8.97 -16.94 10.87
CA GLY A 114 -8.95 -16.62 12.30
C GLY A 114 -10.07 -15.68 12.77
N MET A 115 -10.94 -15.21 11.88
CA MET A 115 -12.15 -14.48 12.29
C MET A 115 -13.12 -15.43 13.00
N ARG A 116 -13.89 -14.94 13.97
CA ARG A 116 -14.85 -15.74 14.72
C ARG A 116 -16.28 -15.35 14.40
N VAL A 117 -17.17 -16.34 14.31
CA VAL A 117 -18.61 -16.12 14.04
C VAL A 117 -19.20 -15.12 15.03
N GLY A 118 -20.00 -14.18 14.51
CA GLY A 118 -20.53 -13.02 15.22
C GLY A 118 -19.55 -11.84 15.31
N GLY A 119 -18.35 -11.96 14.73
CA GLY A 119 -17.36 -10.89 14.68
C GLY A 119 -17.59 -9.92 13.53
N LYS A 120 -17.00 -8.72 13.66
CA LYS A 120 -16.90 -7.71 12.61
C LYS A 120 -15.45 -7.29 12.44
N ARG A 121 -14.94 -7.35 11.22
CA ARG A 121 -13.53 -7.13 10.89
C ARG A 121 -13.41 -6.11 9.76
N LYS A 122 -12.51 -5.16 9.91
CA LYS A 122 -12.12 -4.22 8.88
C LYS A 122 -10.84 -4.70 8.20
N LEU A 123 -10.85 -4.68 6.87
CA LEU A 123 -9.70 -5.00 6.03
C LEU A 123 -9.33 -3.78 5.20
N THR A 124 -8.07 -3.34 5.27
CA THR A 124 -7.51 -2.40 4.28
C THR A 124 -6.61 -3.20 3.35
N VAL A 125 -7.03 -3.31 2.10
CA VAL A 125 -6.46 -4.21 1.10
C VAL A 125 -5.77 -3.38 0.01
N GLY A 126 -4.45 -3.48 -0.05
CA GLY A 126 -3.65 -2.89 -1.10
C GLY A 126 -3.95 -3.51 -2.48
N PRO A 127 -3.63 -2.81 -3.57
CA PRO A 127 -4.09 -3.18 -4.90
C PRO A 127 -3.64 -4.56 -5.36
N SER A 128 -2.42 -5.02 -5.05
CA SER A 128 -1.97 -6.36 -5.49
C SER A 128 -2.67 -7.50 -4.75
N MET A 129 -3.28 -7.20 -3.60
CA MET A 129 -4.13 -8.10 -2.82
C MET A 129 -5.63 -7.92 -3.16
N ALA A 130 -5.96 -7.01 -4.09
CA ALA A 130 -7.29 -6.70 -4.59
C ALA A 130 -7.35 -6.85 -6.13
N TYR A 131 -7.63 -5.77 -6.88
CA TYR A 131 -7.85 -5.79 -8.33
C TYR A 131 -6.67 -5.26 -9.16
N GLY A 132 -5.57 -4.89 -8.51
CA GLY A 132 -4.30 -4.56 -9.14
C GLY A 132 -4.37 -3.39 -10.15
N PRO A 133 -3.46 -3.37 -11.15
CA PRO A 133 -3.36 -2.28 -12.11
C PRO A 133 -4.53 -2.20 -13.10
N ASN A 134 -5.39 -3.21 -13.14
CA ASN A 134 -6.54 -3.24 -14.06
C ASN A 134 -7.79 -2.60 -13.45
N GLY A 135 -7.90 -2.58 -12.11
CA GLY A 135 -9.15 -2.22 -11.44
C GLY A 135 -10.26 -3.22 -11.75
N TYR A 136 -11.52 -2.81 -11.60
CA TYR A 136 -12.68 -3.67 -11.85
C TYR A 136 -13.86 -2.91 -12.45
N GLN A 137 -14.27 -3.35 -13.65
CA GLN A 137 -15.53 -2.97 -14.34
C GLN A 137 -15.89 -1.47 -14.36
N GLY A 138 -14.90 -0.57 -14.28
CA GLY A 138 -15.13 0.88 -14.23
C GLY A 138 -15.63 1.41 -12.88
N VAL A 139 -15.84 0.54 -11.89
CA VAL A 139 -16.28 0.88 -10.54
C VAL A 139 -15.07 1.01 -9.60
N ILE A 140 -14.08 0.13 -9.76
CA ILE A 140 -12.83 0.17 -8.99
C ILE A 140 -11.70 0.67 -9.89
N PRO A 141 -11.03 1.79 -9.56
CA PRO A 141 -9.92 2.31 -10.34
C PRO A 141 -8.68 1.40 -10.33
N PRO A 142 -7.79 1.53 -11.35
CA PRO A 142 -6.45 0.95 -11.32
C PRO A 142 -5.67 1.28 -10.05
N ASN A 143 -5.03 0.27 -9.47
CA ASN A 143 -4.19 0.38 -8.27
C ASN A 143 -4.90 0.98 -7.04
N ALA A 144 -6.23 0.85 -6.94
CA ALA A 144 -6.98 1.30 -5.78
C ALA A 144 -6.67 0.45 -4.53
N THR A 145 -6.45 1.12 -3.40
CA THR A 145 -6.58 0.51 -2.07
C THR A 145 -8.07 0.44 -1.71
N LEU A 146 -8.51 -0.68 -1.17
CA LEU A 146 -9.90 -0.88 -0.77
C LEU A 146 -10.00 -1.02 0.74
N THR A 147 -11.07 -0.47 1.31
CA THR A 147 -11.46 -0.75 2.69
C THR A 147 -12.72 -1.59 2.69
N PHE A 148 -12.74 -2.66 3.45
CA PHE A 148 -13.93 -3.48 3.68
C PHE A 148 -14.24 -3.52 5.17
N GLU A 149 -15.52 -3.51 5.51
CA GLU A 149 -16.00 -4.01 6.78
C GLU A 149 -16.77 -5.30 6.49
N VAL A 150 -16.41 -6.38 7.18
CA VAL A 150 -16.98 -7.71 6.99
C VAL A 150 -17.53 -8.20 8.32
N GLU A 151 -18.78 -8.65 8.33
CA GLU A 151 -19.43 -9.29 9.46
C GLU A 151 -19.60 -10.78 9.17
N LEU A 152 -19.09 -11.64 10.05
CA LEU A 152 -19.13 -13.08 9.88
C LEU A 152 -20.38 -13.66 10.54
N LEU A 153 -21.29 -14.17 9.72
CA LEU A 153 -22.60 -14.67 10.17
C LEU A 153 -22.54 -16.15 10.53
N GLU A 154 -21.91 -16.96 9.68
CA GLU A 154 -21.93 -18.42 9.81
C GLU A 154 -20.71 -19.06 9.13
N ILE A 155 -20.35 -20.25 9.63
CA ILE A 155 -19.46 -21.22 8.96
C ILE A 155 -20.28 -22.50 8.71
N LYS A 156 -20.27 -22.99 7.47
CA LYS A 156 -21.06 -24.17 7.02
C LYS A 156 -20.29 -25.49 7.12
#